data_AF-A0AAU5EP27-F1
#
_entry.id   AF-A0AAU5EP27-F1
#
_cell.length_a   1.000
_cell.length_b   1.000
_cell.length_c   1.000
_cell.angle_alpha   90.00
_cell.angle_beta   90.00
_cell.angle_gamma   90.00
#
_symmetry.space_group_name_H-M   'P 1'
#
loop_
_entity.id
_entity.type
_entity.pdbx_description
1 polymer ?
#
loop_
_entity_poly.entity_id
_entity_poly.type
_entity_poly.pdbx_seq_one_letter_code
_entity_poly.pdbx_strand_id
1 'polypeptide(L)'
;MQSGGTRRATVAMAALGSLLTMTTLSACGSAHTGHPGGTEGRPGAQATHPRPAVTPSAPTRIPDVGDRLQRAIPTDTTQVLTVYGDDKDSPDSTAVLFTKNGSTWERTADWPTHNGKRGWTTDHHLGDERSPVGVFTLTAAGGVLDDPGTALPYTQDESFEAPRDWDESHWHDFDYVIAIDYNRVPGTPPDDAEQPLGEEKGGGIWLHLDHGGGTSACVSMSKDAMEYLLRTLEPARHPVVLMGDRADLKG
;
A
#
# COMPACT_ATOMS: atom_id res chain seq x y z
N MET A 1 -14.15 56.81 -28.87
CA MET A 1 -15.03 57.15 -27.72
C MET A 1 -14.79 56.09 -26.64
N GLN A 2 -14.59 56.39 -25.35
CA GLN A 2 -15.48 57.08 -24.40
C GLN A 2 -16.83 56.37 -24.23
N SER A 3 -17.35 56.10 -23.02
CA SER A 3 -16.75 56.32 -21.68
C SER A 3 -17.62 55.75 -20.54
N GLY A 4 -16.98 55.25 -19.47
CA GLY A 4 -17.57 55.15 -18.12
C GLY A 4 -18.52 53.96 -17.85
N GLY A 5 -18.88 53.69 -16.59
CA GLY A 5 -18.45 54.39 -15.38
C GLY A 5 -18.83 53.69 -14.06
N THR A 6 -17.94 53.80 -13.07
CA THR A 6 -18.00 53.19 -11.73
C THR A 6 -19.08 53.72 -10.78
N ARG A 7 -19.51 52.90 -9.80
CA ARG A 7 -19.62 53.17 -8.33
C ARG A 7 -20.05 51.88 -7.60
N ARG A 8 -19.81 51.58 -6.31
CA ARG A 8 -18.84 51.94 -5.23
C ARG A 8 -19.54 51.87 -3.85
N ALA A 9 -19.09 50.97 -2.95
CA ALA A 9 -19.23 50.94 -1.47
C ALA A 9 -18.36 49.77 -0.94
N THR A 10 -17.62 49.69 0.19
CA THR A 10 -17.22 50.57 1.34
C THR A 10 -18.30 50.94 2.35
N VAL A 11 -18.15 50.80 3.69
CA VAL A 11 -17.04 50.41 4.63
C VAL A 11 -17.67 49.77 5.90
N ALA A 12 -17.03 49.26 6.97
CA ALA A 12 -15.65 49.21 7.54
C ALA A 12 -15.50 47.88 8.35
N MET A 13 -14.36 47.36 8.85
CA MET A 13 -13.11 47.88 9.47
C MET A 13 -13.18 48.18 10.99
N ALA A 14 -12.55 47.32 11.79
CA ALA A 14 -12.10 47.58 13.17
C ALA A 14 -10.77 46.82 13.39
N ALA A 15 -9.97 47.20 14.39
CA ALA A 15 -8.55 46.80 14.47
C ALA A 15 -7.93 46.89 15.88
N LEU A 16 -6.65 46.49 15.98
CA LEU A 16 -5.72 46.54 17.13
C LEU A 16 -5.97 45.50 18.25
N GLY A 17 -4.94 45.06 19.00
CA GLY A 17 -3.52 45.48 18.95
C GLY A 17 -2.55 44.53 19.67
N SER A 18 -1.25 44.84 19.59
CA SER A 18 -0.11 43.99 19.99
C SER A 18 0.46 44.32 21.37
N LEU A 19 1.22 43.39 21.99
CA LEU A 19 2.47 43.70 22.71
C LEU A 19 3.35 42.45 22.98
N LEU A 20 4.62 42.67 23.37
CA LEU A 20 5.63 41.64 23.69
C LEU A 20 6.07 41.72 25.16
N THR A 21 6.37 40.57 25.77
CA THR A 21 7.49 40.28 26.72
C THR A 21 7.50 38.74 26.97
N MET A 22 8.58 37.95 27.00
CA MET A 22 9.96 37.96 27.55
C MET A 22 10.13 37.10 28.84
N THR A 23 11.25 36.36 28.87
CA THR A 23 11.99 35.81 30.05
C THR A 23 11.35 34.78 31.00
N THR A 24 11.73 33.51 30.78
CA THR A 24 12.43 32.59 31.73
C THR A 24 12.21 32.70 33.25
N LEU A 25 11.99 31.55 33.92
CA LEU A 25 12.97 30.95 34.86
C LEU A 25 12.62 29.49 35.24
N SER A 26 13.62 28.72 35.70
CA SER A 26 13.45 27.39 36.31
C SER A 26 13.28 27.48 37.83
N ALA A 27 12.54 26.55 38.44
CA ALA A 27 12.57 26.30 39.89
C ALA A 27 12.30 24.83 40.23
N CYS A 28 13.06 24.25 41.15
CA CYS A 28 12.88 22.89 41.66
C CYS A 28 12.01 22.86 42.92
N GLY A 29 11.33 21.74 43.18
CA GLY A 29 10.36 21.61 44.29
C GLY A 29 10.45 20.28 45.04
N SER A 30 11.63 19.92 45.56
CA SER A 30 11.82 18.68 46.34
C SER A 30 12.28 18.96 47.77
N ALA A 31 11.35 18.93 48.72
CA ALA A 31 11.63 18.70 50.15
C ALA A 31 10.34 18.42 50.93
N HIS A 32 10.27 17.31 51.67
CA HIS A 32 10.33 17.33 53.14
C HIS A 32 10.41 15.91 53.71
N THR A 33 11.32 15.70 54.66
CA THR A 33 11.49 14.45 55.40
C THR A 33 10.69 14.47 56.70
N GLY A 34 9.91 13.42 56.96
CA GLY A 34 9.23 13.17 58.24
C GLY A 34 9.48 11.74 58.71
N HIS A 35 9.64 11.57 60.03
CA HIS A 35 10.02 10.32 60.71
C HIS A 35 9.28 10.28 62.07
N PRO A 36 9.11 9.13 62.74
CA PRO A 36 8.51 7.88 62.25
C PRO A 36 7.35 7.43 63.19
N GLY A 37 6.64 6.34 62.86
CA GLY A 37 5.81 5.61 63.83
C GLY A 37 4.52 5.00 63.28
N GLY A 38 4.00 3.98 63.99
CA GLY A 38 2.71 3.32 63.69
C GLY A 38 2.85 1.92 63.09
N THR A 39 2.80 0.89 63.94
CA THR A 39 2.72 -0.52 63.53
C THR A 39 1.26 -1.00 63.53
N GLU A 40 0.62 -1.06 62.36
CA GLU A 40 -0.66 -1.75 62.17
C GLU A 40 -0.59 -2.70 60.97
N GLY A 41 -1.10 -3.92 61.16
CA GLY A 41 -1.01 -4.99 60.17
C GLY A 41 -2.09 -4.89 59.09
N ARG A 42 -1.69 -4.90 57.81
CA ARG A 42 -2.62 -5.05 56.69
C ARG A 42 -2.76 -6.53 56.31
N PRO A 43 -3.98 -7.03 55.99
CA PRO A 43 -4.15 -8.36 55.39
C PRO A 43 -3.33 -8.50 54.11
N GLY A 44 -2.75 -9.68 53.89
CA GLY A 44 -1.88 -9.93 52.75
C GLY A 44 -2.63 -9.81 51.42
N ALA A 45 -2.27 -8.80 50.63
CA ALA A 45 -2.70 -8.73 49.24
C ALA A 45 -2.05 -9.89 48.46
N GLN A 46 -2.85 -10.87 48.03
CA GLN A 46 -2.38 -11.88 47.09
C GLN A 46 -1.99 -11.18 45.79
N ALA A 47 -0.70 -11.24 45.44
CA ALA A 47 -0.21 -10.74 44.18
C ALA A 47 -0.79 -11.60 43.05
N THR A 48 -1.81 -11.10 42.36
CA THR A 48 -2.27 -11.62 41.08
C THR A 48 -1.16 -11.38 40.05
N HIS A 49 -0.22 -12.34 39.96
CA HIS A 49 0.82 -12.34 38.93
C HIS A 49 0.17 -12.12 37.56
N PRO A 50 0.55 -11.07 36.81
CA PRO A 50 0.07 -10.89 35.45
C PRO A 50 0.43 -12.12 34.64
N ARG A 51 -0.57 -12.82 34.10
CA ARG A 51 -0.31 -13.93 33.17
C ARG A 51 0.46 -13.33 31.98
N PRO A 52 1.64 -13.87 31.60
CA PRO A 52 2.38 -13.35 30.47
C PRO A 52 1.46 -13.22 29.24
N ALA A 53 1.49 -12.05 28.61
CA ALA A 53 0.83 -11.86 27.34
C ALA A 53 1.55 -12.76 26.33
N VAL A 54 0.86 -13.82 25.89
CA VAL A 54 1.38 -14.70 24.84
C VAL A 54 1.29 -13.91 23.55
N THR A 55 2.42 -13.34 23.11
CA THR A 55 2.56 -12.80 21.76
C THR A 55 2.21 -13.91 20.76
N PRO A 56 1.29 -13.68 19.81
CA PRO A 56 1.03 -14.66 18.76
C PRO A 56 2.34 -14.99 18.03
N SER A 57 2.64 -16.27 17.87
CA SER A 57 3.77 -16.70 17.05
C SER A 57 3.54 -16.28 15.60
N ALA A 58 4.59 -15.78 14.93
CA ALA A 58 4.50 -15.39 13.52
C ALA A 58 3.98 -16.56 12.66
N PRO A 59 3.05 -16.33 11.71
CA PRO A 59 2.38 -17.39 11.00
C PRO A 59 3.31 -18.09 10.01
N THR A 60 3.19 -19.42 9.87
CA THR A 60 3.97 -20.22 8.91
C THR A 60 3.36 -20.28 7.51
N ARG A 61 2.24 -19.57 7.30
CA ARG A 61 1.48 -19.42 6.05
C ARG A 61 0.96 -17.98 5.94
N ILE A 62 0.61 -17.52 4.75
CA ILE A 62 0.01 -16.19 4.58
C ILE A 62 -1.37 -16.16 5.28
N PRO A 63 -1.67 -15.17 6.15
CA PRO A 63 -2.96 -15.07 6.84
C PRO A 63 -4.15 -14.97 5.88
N ASP A 64 -5.30 -15.49 6.30
CA ASP A 64 -6.59 -15.42 5.56
C ASP A 64 -6.59 -15.98 4.12
N VAL A 65 -5.55 -16.72 3.72
CA VAL A 65 -5.43 -17.33 2.39
C VAL A 65 -5.65 -18.85 2.45
N GLY A 66 -6.50 -19.34 1.56
CA GLY A 66 -6.93 -20.73 1.44
C GLY A 66 -5.89 -21.66 0.84
N ASP A 67 -6.04 -22.95 1.15
CA ASP A 67 -5.12 -24.04 0.79
C ASP A 67 -4.85 -24.14 -0.73
N ARG A 68 -5.78 -23.67 -1.58
CA ARG A 68 -5.64 -23.52 -3.04
C ARG A 68 -4.49 -22.58 -3.41
N LEU A 69 -4.53 -21.35 -2.90
CA LEU A 69 -3.57 -20.28 -3.23
C LEU A 69 -2.28 -20.42 -2.43
N GLN A 70 -2.31 -20.94 -1.19
CA GLN A 70 -1.10 -21.27 -0.43
C GLN A 70 -0.17 -22.22 -1.21
N ARG A 71 -0.73 -23.14 -2.01
CA ARG A 71 0.02 -24.07 -2.88
C ARG A 71 0.46 -23.47 -4.21
N ALA A 72 -0.06 -22.31 -4.59
CA ALA A 72 0.34 -21.59 -5.80
C ALA A 72 1.52 -20.64 -5.56
N ILE A 73 1.84 -20.32 -4.29
CA ILE A 73 3.07 -19.61 -3.92
C ILE A 73 4.28 -20.54 -4.17
N PRO A 74 5.28 -20.14 -4.97
CA PRO A 74 6.51 -20.91 -5.16
C PRO A 74 7.25 -21.17 -3.84
N THR A 75 7.86 -22.34 -3.70
CA THR A 75 8.47 -22.78 -2.42
C THR A 75 9.69 -21.95 -2.00
N ASP A 76 10.39 -21.42 -3.00
CA ASP A 76 11.55 -20.53 -2.95
C ASP A 76 11.20 -19.06 -2.76
N THR A 77 9.94 -18.65 -2.98
CA THR A 77 9.46 -17.30 -2.65
C THR A 77 9.70 -16.96 -1.18
N THR A 78 10.32 -15.80 -0.95
CA THR A 78 10.53 -15.20 0.37
C THR A 78 9.94 -13.80 0.53
N GLN A 79 9.25 -13.28 -0.49
CA GLN A 79 8.50 -12.03 -0.47
C GLN A 79 7.13 -12.23 -1.15
N VAL A 80 6.04 -11.92 -0.45
CA VAL A 80 4.67 -12.00 -0.97
C VAL A 80 3.97 -10.67 -0.70
N LEU A 81 3.55 -9.98 -1.75
CA LEU A 81 2.62 -8.85 -1.62
C LEU A 81 1.19 -9.41 -1.68
N THR A 82 0.50 -9.48 -0.54
CA THR A 82 -0.90 -9.92 -0.52
C THR A 82 -1.84 -8.74 -0.67
N VAL A 83 -2.58 -8.66 -1.78
CA VAL A 83 -3.65 -7.68 -2.00
C VAL A 83 -4.97 -8.32 -1.59
N TYR A 84 -5.50 -7.90 -0.45
CA TYR A 84 -6.79 -8.35 0.05
C TYR A 84 -7.89 -7.34 -0.36
N GLY A 85 -8.69 -7.71 -1.37
CA GLY A 85 -9.92 -6.98 -1.71
C GLY A 85 -11.01 -7.16 -0.67
N ASP A 86 -11.74 -6.08 -0.38
CA ASP A 86 -12.72 -6.08 0.72
C ASP A 86 -14.02 -6.83 0.40
N ASP A 87 -14.47 -6.79 -0.85
CA ASP A 87 -15.58 -7.63 -1.37
C ASP A 87 -15.35 -7.94 -2.86
N LYS A 88 -16.09 -8.93 -3.39
CA LYS A 88 -15.98 -9.41 -4.77
C LYS A 88 -16.28 -8.34 -5.82
N ASP A 89 -17.16 -7.40 -5.49
CA ASP A 89 -17.56 -6.31 -6.38
C ASP A 89 -17.05 -4.93 -5.91
N SER A 90 -16.12 -4.89 -4.94
CA SER A 90 -15.53 -3.65 -4.41
C SER A 90 -14.28 -3.22 -5.18
N PRO A 91 -14.08 -1.93 -5.48
CA PRO A 91 -12.78 -1.40 -5.92
C PRO A 91 -11.75 -1.34 -4.79
N ASP A 92 -12.15 -1.46 -3.53
CA ASP A 92 -11.32 -1.17 -2.36
C ASP A 92 -10.53 -2.41 -1.87
N SER A 93 -9.25 -2.22 -1.60
CA SER A 93 -8.29 -3.26 -1.19
C SER A 93 -7.30 -2.77 -0.12
N THR A 94 -6.70 -3.73 0.59
CA THR A 94 -5.47 -3.50 1.39
C THR A 94 -4.34 -4.39 0.88
N ALA A 95 -3.24 -3.80 0.44
CA ALA A 95 -2.01 -4.52 0.13
C ALA A 95 -1.13 -4.67 1.39
N VAL A 96 -0.55 -5.85 1.59
CA VAL A 96 0.29 -6.20 2.75
C VAL A 96 1.53 -6.93 2.27
N LEU A 97 2.72 -6.39 2.52
CA LEU A 97 3.98 -7.07 2.21
C LEU A 97 4.34 -8.04 3.35
N PHE A 98 4.43 -9.32 3.01
CA PHE A 98 4.94 -10.39 3.86
C PHE A 98 6.35 -10.81 3.43
N THR A 99 7.27 -10.78 4.39
CA THR A 99 8.66 -11.18 4.22
C THR A 99 8.92 -12.47 5.00
N LYS A 100 9.54 -13.47 4.38
CA LYS A 100 9.81 -14.78 5.00
C LYS A 100 11.06 -14.71 5.87
N ASN A 101 10.89 -15.01 7.15
CA ASN A 101 11.94 -15.07 8.16
C ASN A 101 11.97 -16.50 8.71
N GLY A 102 12.99 -17.28 8.31
CA GLY A 102 13.05 -18.72 8.57
C GLY A 102 11.87 -19.47 7.95
N SER A 103 11.03 -20.08 8.80
CA SER A 103 9.78 -20.78 8.41
C SER A 103 8.51 -19.93 8.60
N THR A 104 8.65 -18.66 8.99
CA THR A 104 7.54 -17.77 9.32
C THR A 104 7.44 -16.58 8.37
N TRP A 105 6.24 -16.02 8.22
CA TRP A 105 5.96 -14.81 7.44
C TRP A 105 5.76 -13.63 8.38
N GLU A 106 6.55 -12.59 8.18
CA GLU A 106 6.54 -11.34 8.92
C GLU A 106 5.87 -10.25 8.05
N ARG A 107 4.81 -9.60 8.56
CA ARG A 107 4.22 -8.43 7.90
C ARG A 107 5.18 -7.25 8.08
N THR A 108 5.79 -6.79 7.00
CA THR A 108 6.81 -5.72 7.03
C THR A 108 6.26 -4.36 6.64
N ALA A 109 5.19 -4.30 5.85
CA ALA A 109 4.47 -3.06 5.49
C ALA A 109 3.05 -3.36 4.99
N ASP A 110 2.19 -2.34 4.93
CA ASP A 110 0.84 -2.40 4.35
C ASP A 110 0.29 -1.02 3.98
N TRP A 111 -0.61 -0.98 3.00
CA TRP A 111 -1.18 0.24 2.43
C TRP A 111 -2.63 0.02 1.95
N PRO A 112 -3.48 1.06 1.96
CA PRO A 112 -4.71 1.06 1.16
C PRO A 112 -4.36 1.10 -0.33
N THR A 113 -5.19 0.45 -1.15
CA THR A 113 -4.99 0.28 -2.60
C THR A 113 -6.35 0.16 -3.28
N HIS A 114 -6.47 0.54 -4.56
CA HIS A 114 -7.64 0.18 -5.35
C HIS A 114 -7.31 -0.95 -6.35
N ASN A 115 -8.31 -1.75 -6.68
CA ASN A 115 -8.27 -2.79 -7.71
C ASN A 115 -9.19 -2.41 -8.88
N GLY A 116 -9.42 -3.33 -9.84
CA GLY A 116 -10.35 -3.13 -10.95
C GLY A 116 -11.73 -2.65 -10.45
N LYS A 117 -12.33 -1.64 -11.09
CA LYS A 117 -13.48 -0.88 -10.56
C LYS A 117 -14.77 -1.67 -10.38
N ARG A 118 -14.86 -2.89 -10.92
CA ARG A 118 -15.95 -3.85 -10.68
C ARG A 118 -15.54 -5.01 -9.76
N GLY A 119 -14.42 -4.89 -9.06
CA GLY A 119 -13.90 -5.89 -8.13
C GLY A 119 -13.06 -6.98 -8.79
N TRP A 120 -13.36 -8.24 -8.44
CA TRP A 120 -12.45 -9.37 -8.59
C TRP A 120 -13.06 -10.52 -9.39
N THR A 121 -12.23 -11.23 -10.15
CA THR A 121 -12.67 -12.38 -10.98
C THR A 121 -11.65 -13.52 -11.00
N THR A 122 -12.14 -14.76 -10.98
CA THR A 122 -11.34 -15.98 -11.22
C THR A 122 -11.29 -16.39 -12.69
N ASP A 123 -12.04 -15.69 -13.56
CA ASP A 123 -12.00 -15.82 -15.02
C ASP A 123 -11.99 -14.40 -15.61
N HIS A 124 -10.79 -13.81 -15.74
CA HIS A 124 -10.61 -12.45 -16.26
C HIS A 124 -10.73 -12.43 -17.78
N HIS A 125 -11.29 -11.36 -18.34
CA HIS A 125 -11.33 -11.10 -19.79
C HIS A 125 -11.11 -9.60 -20.05
N LEU A 126 -10.54 -9.28 -21.21
CA LEU A 126 -10.25 -7.90 -21.61
C LEU A 126 -11.52 -7.01 -21.53
N GLY A 127 -11.47 -5.98 -20.69
CA GLY A 127 -12.57 -5.01 -20.53
C GLY A 127 -13.71 -5.46 -19.59
N ASP A 128 -13.53 -6.53 -18.81
CA ASP A 128 -14.49 -6.88 -17.74
C ASP A 128 -14.50 -5.87 -16.57
N GLU A 129 -13.46 -5.04 -16.48
CA GLU A 129 -13.14 -4.05 -15.44
C GLU A 129 -12.87 -4.63 -14.04
N ARG A 130 -12.32 -5.84 -13.97
CA ARG A 130 -11.99 -6.57 -12.73
C ARG A 130 -10.50 -6.94 -12.67
N SER A 131 -9.99 -7.08 -11.45
CA SER A 131 -8.66 -7.65 -11.22
C SER A 131 -8.70 -9.19 -11.17
N PRO A 132 -7.71 -9.89 -11.75
CA PRO A 132 -7.63 -11.35 -11.70
C PRO A 132 -7.27 -11.83 -10.29
N VAL A 133 -7.98 -12.86 -9.81
CA VAL A 133 -7.65 -13.59 -8.58
C VAL A 133 -6.54 -14.59 -8.86
N GLY A 134 -5.45 -14.58 -8.08
CA GLY A 134 -4.39 -15.57 -8.26
C GLY A 134 -3.11 -15.32 -7.46
N VAL A 135 -2.05 -16.00 -7.90
CA VAL A 135 -0.66 -15.77 -7.49
C VAL A 135 0.15 -15.56 -8.77
N PHE A 136 0.84 -14.44 -8.89
CA PHE A 136 1.59 -14.04 -10.07
C PHE A 136 2.97 -13.53 -9.65
N THR A 137 4.01 -13.80 -10.44
CA THR A 137 5.35 -13.29 -10.16
C THR A 137 5.43 -11.78 -10.41
N LEU A 138 6.44 -11.13 -9.80
CA LEU A 138 6.77 -9.72 -9.99
C LEU A 138 8.22 -9.64 -10.53
N THR A 139 8.39 -9.78 -11.84
CA THR A 139 9.72 -9.97 -12.46
C THR A 139 10.31 -8.76 -13.16
N ALA A 140 9.55 -7.69 -13.38
CA ALA A 140 10.00 -6.47 -14.04
C ALA A 140 9.33 -5.23 -13.46
N ALA A 141 10.00 -4.08 -13.61
CA ALA A 141 9.55 -2.76 -13.21
C ALA A 141 9.88 -1.72 -14.29
N GLY A 142 9.36 -0.51 -14.14
CA GLY A 142 9.61 0.58 -15.08
C GLY A 142 8.77 1.81 -14.78
N GLY A 143 8.58 2.66 -15.79
CA GLY A 143 7.75 3.86 -15.74
C GLY A 143 8.40 5.03 -16.45
N VAL A 144 7.76 6.20 -16.34
CA VAL A 144 8.28 7.47 -16.92
C VAL A 144 9.49 8.00 -16.13
N LEU A 145 9.53 7.77 -14.81
CA LEU A 145 10.54 8.36 -13.93
C LEU A 145 11.82 7.53 -13.81
N ASP A 146 12.90 8.20 -13.39
CA ASP A 146 14.18 7.58 -13.05
C ASP A 146 14.01 6.47 -12.00
N ASP A 147 14.80 5.40 -12.10
CA ASP A 147 14.83 4.30 -11.13
C ASP A 147 15.01 4.81 -9.68
N PRO A 148 14.04 4.60 -8.77
CA PRO A 148 14.11 5.06 -7.39
C PRO A 148 15.09 4.23 -6.51
N GLY A 149 15.80 3.26 -7.08
CA GLY A 149 16.78 2.38 -6.45
C GLY A 149 16.29 0.95 -6.30
N THR A 150 15.73 0.35 -7.36
CA THR A 150 15.20 -1.02 -7.33
C THR A 150 16.27 -2.10 -7.53
N ALA A 151 15.94 -3.31 -7.10
CA ALA A 151 16.67 -4.53 -7.47
C ALA A 151 15.98 -5.30 -8.62
N LEU A 152 14.75 -4.94 -9.01
CA LEU A 152 14.06 -5.48 -10.18
C LEU A 152 14.70 -4.95 -11.48
N PRO A 153 14.62 -5.68 -12.61
CA PRO A 153 14.91 -5.10 -13.93
C PRO A 153 13.97 -3.90 -14.19
N TYR A 154 14.55 -2.71 -14.36
CA TYR A 154 13.79 -1.46 -14.53
C TYR A 154 13.88 -0.95 -15.98
N THR A 155 12.74 -0.62 -16.59
CA THR A 155 12.64 -0.03 -17.93
C THR A 155 12.07 1.39 -17.84
N GLN A 156 12.90 2.40 -18.08
CA GLN A 156 12.47 3.80 -18.16
C GLN A 156 12.23 4.18 -19.61
N ASP A 157 11.04 4.67 -19.94
CA ASP A 157 10.71 5.17 -21.29
C ASP A 157 9.56 6.20 -21.23
N GLU A 158 9.49 7.10 -22.21
CA GLU A 158 8.36 8.03 -22.39
C GLU A 158 7.10 7.29 -22.89
N SER A 159 7.24 6.05 -23.41
CA SER A 159 6.13 5.17 -23.80
C SER A 159 5.11 4.90 -22.69
N PHE A 160 5.53 5.02 -21.42
CA PHE A 160 4.67 4.88 -20.25
C PHE A 160 3.78 6.11 -19.97
N GLU A 161 3.95 7.25 -20.64
CA GLU A 161 3.12 8.43 -20.35
C GLU A 161 1.62 8.15 -20.56
N ALA A 162 0.83 8.39 -19.51
CA ALA A 162 -0.63 8.32 -19.59
C ALA A 162 -1.16 9.37 -20.61
N PRO A 163 -2.10 9.01 -21.51
CA PRO A 163 -2.58 9.91 -22.56
C PRO A 163 -3.12 11.24 -22.01
N ARG A 164 -2.67 12.35 -22.59
CA ARG A 164 -2.98 13.71 -22.11
C ARG A 164 -4.42 14.18 -22.40
N ASP A 165 -5.25 13.33 -23.01
CA ASP A 165 -6.71 13.48 -23.13
C ASP A 165 -7.50 12.73 -22.03
N TRP A 166 -6.82 11.96 -21.17
CA TRP A 166 -7.38 11.47 -19.90
C TRP A 166 -7.43 12.59 -18.86
N ASP A 167 -8.24 12.41 -17.81
CA ASP A 167 -8.34 13.35 -16.69
C ASP A 167 -6.99 13.57 -15.99
N GLU A 168 -6.76 14.77 -15.47
CA GLU A 168 -5.48 15.15 -14.83
C GLU A 168 -5.08 14.23 -13.67
N SER A 169 -6.05 13.59 -13.01
CA SER A 169 -5.82 12.58 -11.96
C SER A 169 -5.04 11.35 -12.44
N HIS A 170 -5.14 10.98 -13.72
CA HIS A 170 -4.47 9.81 -14.30
C HIS A 170 -3.08 10.09 -14.89
N TRP A 171 -2.67 11.36 -15.02
CA TRP A 171 -1.44 11.75 -15.72
C TRP A 171 -0.13 11.23 -15.08
N HIS A 172 -0.22 10.65 -13.89
CA HIS A 172 0.89 10.08 -13.11
C HIS A 172 0.72 8.60 -12.79
N ASP A 173 -0.32 7.92 -13.31
CA ASP A 173 -0.58 6.49 -13.03
C ASP A 173 0.69 5.65 -13.20
N PHE A 174 1.40 5.87 -14.31
CA PHE A 174 2.57 5.10 -14.73
C PHE A 174 3.91 5.84 -14.54
N ASP A 175 3.96 6.83 -13.63
CA ASP A 175 5.22 7.42 -13.11
C ASP A 175 6.21 6.30 -12.73
N TYR A 176 5.67 5.27 -12.05
CA TYR A 176 6.31 4.01 -11.70
C TYR A 176 5.33 2.85 -11.92
N VAL A 177 5.81 1.72 -12.42
CA VAL A 177 5.06 0.46 -12.55
C VAL A 177 5.89 -0.75 -12.09
N ILE A 178 5.20 -1.77 -11.57
CA ILE A 178 5.75 -3.12 -11.38
C ILE A 178 4.83 -4.10 -12.13
N ALA A 179 5.39 -4.94 -12.99
CA ALA A 179 4.62 -5.87 -13.79
C ALA A 179 4.05 -7.01 -12.92
N ILE A 180 2.73 -7.23 -13.01
CA ILE A 180 2.10 -8.45 -12.49
C ILE A 180 2.12 -9.46 -13.63
N ASP A 181 2.76 -10.62 -13.44
CA ASP A 181 2.92 -11.63 -14.49
C ASP A 181 1.64 -12.46 -14.76
N TYR A 182 0.52 -11.76 -15.00
CA TYR A 182 -0.69 -12.29 -15.60
C TYR A 182 -0.67 -12.04 -17.11
N ASN A 183 -0.84 -13.10 -17.91
CA ASN A 183 -0.88 -13.07 -19.39
C ASN A 183 0.22 -12.20 -20.05
N ARG A 184 1.46 -12.38 -19.59
CA ARG A 184 2.67 -11.78 -20.16
C ARG A 184 3.86 -12.72 -19.98
N VAL A 185 4.98 -12.42 -20.64
CA VAL A 185 6.23 -13.16 -20.43
C VAL A 185 6.95 -12.62 -19.17
N PRO A 186 7.28 -13.46 -18.18
CA PRO A 186 8.05 -13.01 -17.02
C PRO A 186 9.47 -12.58 -17.40
N GLY A 187 9.91 -11.42 -16.91
CA GLY A 187 11.25 -10.87 -17.11
C GLY A 187 11.47 -10.03 -18.38
N THR A 188 10.46 -9.87 -19.25
CA THR A 188 10.46 -8.81 -20.29
C THR A 188 10.06 -7.45 -19.68
N PRO A 189 10.26 -6.31 -20.36
CA PRO A 189 9.78 -5.00 -19.90
C PRO A 189 8.28 -4.98 -19.53
N PRO A 190 7.81 -4.05 -18.66
CA PRO A 190 6.40 -3.99 -18.26
C PRO A 190 5.43 -3.72 -19.43
N ASP A 191 5.89 -3.00 -20.45
CA ASP A 191 5.22 -2.61 -21.70
C ASP A 191 5.36 -3.65 -22.83
N ASP A 192 6.03 -4.79 -22.59
CA ASP A 192 6.06 -5.91 -23.52
C ASP A 192 4.65 -6.44 -23.80
N ALA A 193 4.31 -6.56 -25.08
CA ALA A 193 2.96 -6.84 -25.55
C ALA A 193 2.66 -8.33 -25.82
N GLU A 194 3.58 -9.26 -25.53
CA GLU A 194 3.29 -10.69 -25.74
C GLU A 194 2.27 -11.21 -24.71
N GLN A 195 1.16 -11.77 -25.19
CA GLN A 195 0.04 -12.26 -24.38
C GLN A 195 -0.20 -13.77 -24.62
N PRO A 196 0.51 -14.67 -23.91
CA PRO A 196 0.51 -16.12 -24.20
C PRO A 196 -0.83 -16.85 -24.00
N LEU A 197 -1.79 -16.23 -23.33
CA LEU A 197 -3.16 -16.74 -23.11
C LEU A 197 -4.20 -16.12 -24.05
N GLY A 198 -3.77 -15.31 -25.03
CA GLY A 198 -4.64 -14.63 -26.01
C GLY A 198 -5.06 -13.22 -25.61
N GLU A 199 -5.45 -12.43 -26.61
CA GLU A 199 -5.90 -11.03 -26.43
C GLU A 199 -7.21 -10.95 -25.64
N GLU A 200 -8.07 -11.98 -25.74
CA GLU A 200 -9.33 -12.05 -25.00
C GLU A 200 -9.13 -12.08 -23.48
N LYS A 201 -7.95 -12.51 -23.02
CA LYS A 201 -7.58 -12.55 -21.61
C LYS A 201 -7.03 -11.25 -21.07
N GLY A 202 -6.68 -10.29 -21.93
CA GLY A 202 -6.10 -9.00 -21.56
C GLY A 202 -4.69 -9.12 -20.98
N GLY A 203 -3.96 -8.01 -20.92
CA GLY A 203 -2.60 -7.93 -20.40
C GLY A 203 -2.31 -6.53 -19.85
N GLY A 204 -1.05 -6.20 -19.61
CA GLY A 204 -0.67 -4.87 -19.08
C GLY A 204 -1.16 -4.61 -17.66
N ILE A 205 -1.35 -5.67 -16.86
CA ILE A 205 -1.80 -5.56 -15.47
C ILE A 205 -0.58 -5.26 -14.60
N TRP A 206 -0.61 -4.13 -13.89
CA TRP A 206 0.53 -3.61 -13.14
C TRP A 206 0.16 -3.25 -11.69
N LEU A 207 1.17 -3.13 -10.83
CA LEU A 207 1.13 -2.25 -9.66
C LEU A 207 1.52 -0.85 -10.15
N HIS A 208 0.74 0.19 -9.83
CA HIS A 208 1.00 1.56 -10.30
C HIS A 208 0.52 2.63 -9.30
N LEU A 209 0.72 3.93 -9.61
CA LEU A 209 0.32 5.02 -8.71
C LEU A 209 -1.20 5.20 -8.64
N ASP A 210 -1.68 5.69 -7.50
CA ASP A 210 -3.11 5.84 -7.24
C ASP A 210 -3.71 7.18 -7.70
N HIS A 211 -4.78 7.08 -8.51
CA HIS A 211 -5.62 8.16 -8.98
C HIS A 211 -6.93 8.32 -8.18
N GLY A 212 -7.03 7.73 -6.98
CA GLY A 212 -8.16 7.90 -6.07
C GLY A 212 -9.43 7.10 -6.41
N GLY A 213 -9.31 5.97 -7.11
CA GLY A 213 -10.45 5.09 -7.38
C GLY A 213 -10.09 3.80 -8.13
N GLY A 214 -11.10 2.99 -8.43
CA GLY A 214 -10.91 1.68 -9.07
C GLY A 214 -10.34 1.74 -10.49
N THR A 215 -9.38 0.86 -10.78
CA THR A 215 -8.64 0.77 -12.05
C THR A 215 -9.45 0.01 -13.12
N SER A 216 -8.85 -0.29 -14.28
CA SER A 216 -9.43 -1.22 -15.25
C SER A 216 -9.10 -2.71 -15.00
N ALA A 217 -8.02 -3.03 -14.26
CA ALA A 217 -7.61 -4.40 -13.91
C ALA A 217 -6.40 -4.41 -12.93
N CYS A 218 -5.54 -3.39 -13.01
CA CYS A 218 -4.37 -3.15 -12.17
C CYS A 218 -4.69 -3.00 -10.68
N VAL A 219 -3.64 -2.96 -9.84
CA VAL A 219 -3.75 -2.57 -8.43
C VAL A 219 -2.98 -1.27 -8.21
N SER A 220 -3.68 -0.19 -7.89
CA SER A 220 -3.11 1.14 -7.68
C SER A 220 -2.81 1.41 -6.20
N MET A 221 -1.74 2.15 -5.92
CA MET A 221 -1.30 2.48 -4.56
C MET A 221 -0.54 3.81 -4.47
N SER A 222 -0.33 4.34 -3.26
CA SER A 222 0.37 5.62 -3.11
C SER A 222 1.80 5.59 -3.64
N LYS A 223 2.33 6.75 -4.05
CA LYS A 223 3.72 6.86 -4.54
C LYS A 223 4.75 6.36 -3.53
N ASP A 224 4.54 6.65 -2.24
CA ASP A 224 5.35 6.13 -1.13
C ASP A 224 5.34 4.59 -1.06
N ALA A 225 4.21 3.95 -1.37
CA ALA A 225 4.08 2.50 -1.42
C ALA A 225 4.82 1.91 -2.64
N MET A 226 4.65 2.49 -3.83
CA MET A 226 5.39 2.10 -5.04
C MET A 226 6.90 2.24 -4.85
N GLU A 227 7.38 3.37 -4.33
CA GLU A 227 8.80 3.58 -4.06
C GLU A 227 9.35 2.62 -2.99
N TYR A 228 8.57 2.32 -1.95
CA TYR A 228 8.95 1.32 -0.95
C TYR A 228 9.07 -0.07 -1.58
N LEU A 229 8.09 -0.51 -2.38
CA LEU A 229 8.11 -1.81 -3.03
C LEU A 229 9.28 -1.92 -4.02
N LEU A 230 9.49 -0.91 -4.87
CA LEU A 230 10.62 -0.88 -5.80
C LEU A 230 11.95 -1.05 -5.07
N ARG A 231 12.17 -0.31 -3.96
CA ARG A 231 13.40 -0.42 -3.15
C ARG A 231 13.52 -1.69 -2.30
N THR A 232 12.46 -2.51 -2.21
CA THR A 232 12.38 -3.65 -1.28
C THR A 232 12.25 -5.01 -1.99
N LEU A 233 11.64 -5.09 -3.17
CA LEU A 233 11.47 -6.35 -3.90
C LEU A 233 12.75 -6.76 -4.63
N GLU A 234 13.22 -7.98 -4.37
CA GLU A 234 14.52 -8.49 -4.86
C GLU A 234 14.29 -9.72 -5.77
N PRO A 235 14.74 -9.76 -7.04
CA PRO A 235 14.53 -10.92 -7.92
C PRO A 235 15.02 -12.25 -7.34
N ALA A 236 16.15 -12.22 -6.61
CA ALA A 236 16.76 -13.37 -5.92
C ALA A 236 15.92 -13.91 -4.75
N ARG A 237 14.77 -13.28 -4.44
CA ARG A 237 13.82 -13.66 -3.39
C ARG A 237 12.49 -14.15 -3.95
N HIS A 238 12.40 -14.25 -5.27
CA HIS A 238 11.26 -14.75 -6.05
C HIS A 238 9.94 -14.09 -5.63
N PRO A 239 9.83 -12.75 -5.71
CA PRO A 239 8.67 -12.01 -5.25
C PRO A 239 7.43 -12.32 -6.08
N VAL A 240 6.28 -12.43 -5.40
CA VAL A 240 4.97 -12.63 -6.01
C VAL A 240 3.95 -11.66 -5.44
N VAL A 241 2.93 -11.34 -6.24
CA VAL A 241 1.66 -10.81 -5.73
C VAL A 241 0.69 -11.97 -5.54
N LEU A 242 -0.08 -11.94 -4.45
CA LEU A 242 -1.19 -12.86 -4.18
C LEU A 242 -2.44 -11.98 -3.97
N MET A 243 -3.43 -12.12 -4.84
CA MET A 243 -4.48 -11.09 -4.97
C MET A 243 -5.88 -11.70 -5.17
N GLY A 244 -6.89 -11.06 -4.58
CA GLY A 244 -8.29 -11.47 -4.66
C GLY A 244 -9.19 -10.86 -3.57
N ASP A 245 -10.50 -11.04 -3.72
CA ASP A 245 -11.47 -10.69 -2.67
C ASP A 245 -11.41 -11.65 -1.45
N ARG A 246 -11.95 -11.22 -0.30
CA ARG A 246 -11.90 -12.00 0.96
C ARG A 246 -12.48 -13.42 0.85
N ALA A 247 -13.39 -13.70 -0.08
CA ALA A 247 -13.98 -15.03 -0.24
C ALA A 247 -13.14 -15.90 -1.18
N ASP A 248 -12.80 -15.39 -2.36
CA ASP A 248 -11.98 -16.09 -3.34
C ASP A 248 -10.53 -16.33 -2.86
N LEU A 249 -10.02 -15.49 -1.95
CA LEU A 249 -8.77 -15.75 -1.25
C LEU A 249 -8.86 -16.91 -0.25
N LYS A 250 -10.01 -17.13 0.40
CA LYS A 250 -10.21 -18.17 1.43
C LYS A 250 -10.53 -19.54 0.85
N GLY A 251 -11.15 -19.58 -0.32
CA GLY A 251 -11.33 -20.78 -1.16
C GLY A 251 -12.54 -21.65 -0.85
#